data_AF-H0XBC2-F1
#
_entry.id   AF-H0XBC2-F1
#
_cell.length_a   1.000
_cell.length_b   1.000
_cell.length_c   1.000
_cell.angle_alpha   90.00
_cell.angle_beta   90.00
_cell.angle_gamma   90.00
#
_symmetry.space_group_name_H-M   'P 1'
#
loop_
_entity.id
_entity.type
_entity.pdbx_description
1 polymer ?
#
loop_
_entity_poly.entity_id
_entity_poly.type
_entity_poly.pdbx_seq_one_letter_code
_entity_poly.pdbx_strand_id
1 'polypeptide(L)'
;MCGRRSLVGLTFCTCYLASYLTNKYVLSVLKFTYPTLFQGWQTFIGGLLLHVSWKLGWVEINSSSRSNVLTWLPASVLFVGIIYAGSRALSRLAVPVFLTLHNVAEVIICGYQKCFRKEVNDHAKCYALFLLAAAGCLPFNDSQVSPERHTPVTHVASFSGAYKILQKFQKPSALSDIDQQYLNYIFSVVLLAFASHPTGDLFSVLDFPFLYFYRFHGSCCASGFLGFFLMFSTVKLKSLLAPGQCAAWIFVAKV
;
A
#
# COMPACT_ATOMS: atom_id res chain seq x y z
N MET A 1 -0.35 26.01 -16.93
CA MET A 1 -0.27 24.52 -16.94
C MET A 1 0.73 23.92 -15.93
N CYS A 2 1.84 24.59 -15.62
CA CYS A 2 2.84 24.10 -14.64
C CYS A 2 2.30 24.02 -13.19
N GLY A 3 1.58 25.06 -12.72
CA GLY A 3 1.07 25.11 -11.33
C GLY A 3 0.10 23.97 -10.95
N ARG A 4 -0.82 23.61 -11.86
CA ARG A 4 -1.77 22.50 -11.64
C ARG A 4 -1.08 21.14 -11.47
N ARG A 5 0.02 20.91 -12.20
CA ARG A 5 0.82 19.68 -12.11
C ARG A 5 1.58 19.60 -10.79
N SER A 6 2.18 20.71 -10.36
CA SER A 6 2.86 20.80 -9.07
C SER A 6 1.90 20.60 -7.90
N LEU A 7 0.71 21.23 -7.96
CA LEU A 7 -0.32 21.09 -6.92
C LEU A 7 -0.75 19.63 -6.71
N VAL A 8 -0.91 18.84 -7.78
CA VAL A 8 -1.27 17.43 -7.69
C VAL A 8 -0.14 16.61 -7.05
N GLY A 9 1.12 16.91 -7.40
CA GLY A 9 2.29 16.29 -6.78
C GLY A 9 2.40 16.59 -5.29
N LEU A 10 2.25 17.86 -4.90
CA LEU A 10 2.23 18.28 -3.50
C LEU A 10 1.09 17.63 -2.72
N THR A 11 -0.13 17.61 -3.29
CA THR A 11 -1.29 16.94 -2.68
C THR A 11 -1.00 15.47 -2.43
N PHE A 12 -0.42 14.78 -3.42
CA PHE A 12 0.01 13.39 -3.27
C PHE A 12 1.02 13.23 -2.12
N CYS A 13 2.09 14.04 -2.08
CA CYS A 13 3.09 13.99 -1.01
C CYS A 13 2.49 14.23 0.38
N THR A 14 1.61 15.23 0.52
CA THR A 14 0.93 15.52 1.78
C THR A 14 0.03 14.37 2.20
N CYS A 15 -0.79 13.82 1.30
CA CYS A 15 -1.62 12.65 1.60
C CYS A 15 -0.77 11.43 1.96
N TYR A 16 0.35 11.23 1.27
CA TYR A 16 1.28 10.13 1.52
C TYR A 16 1.84 10.22 2.94
N LEU A 17 2.45 11.35 3.29
CA LEU A 17 3.03 11.56 4.61
C LEU A 17 1.98 11.49 5.72
N ALA A 18 0.84 12.17 5.54
CA ALA A 18 -0.25 12.16 6.52
C ALA A 18 -0.81 10.76 6.76
N SER A 19 -1.00 9.96 5.70
CA SER A 19 -1.46 8.57 5.81
C SER A 19 -0.48 7.72 6.61
N TYR A 20 0.83 7.79 6.33
CA TYR A 20 1.82 7.00 7.04
C TYR A 20 2.00 7.42 8.50
N LEU A 21 2.01 8.73 8.78
CA LEU A 21 2.10 9.25 10.15
C LEU A 21 0.87 8.89 10.97
N THR A 22 -0.33 8.99 10.39
CA THR A 22 -1.59 8.60 11.08
C THR A 22 -1.61 7.11 11.36
N ASN A 23 -1.24 6.28 10.38
CA ASN A 23 -1.11 4.84 10.59
C ASN A 23 -0.07 4.53 11.68
N LYS A 24 1.09 5.19 11.65
CA LYS A 24 2.14 5.01 12.66
C LYS A 24 1.65 5.39 14.06
N TYR A 25 0.89 6.48 14.18
CA TYR A 25 0.29 6.88 15.44
C TYR A 25 -0.66 5.81 15.99
N VAL A 26 -1.58 5.31 15.18
CA VAL A 26 -2.51 4.24 15.60
C VAL A 26 -1.77 2.96 15.99
N LEU A 27 -0.79 2.56 15.18
CA LEU A 27 -0.10 1.28 15.34
C LEU A 27 0.95 1.27 16.45
N SER A 28 1.65 2.38 16.68
CA SER A 28 2.77 2.44 17.63
C SER A 28 2.50 3.26 18.89
N VAL A 29 1.70 4.34 18.79
CA VAL A 29 1.38 5.18 19.95
C VAL A 29 0.15 4.65 20.67
N LEU A 30 -0.94 4.41 19.93
CA LEU A 30 -2.14 3.79 20.50
C LEU A 30 -1.98 2.28 20.68
N LYS A 31 -0.93 1.68 20.11
CA LYS A 31 -0.62 0.23 20.17
C LYS A 31 -1.76 -0.65 19.65
N PHE A 32 -2.53 -0.17 18.67
CA PHE A 32 -3.57 -0.96 18.02
C PHE A 32 -2.95 -1.94 17.02
N THR A 33 -2.33 -3.02 17.52
CA THR A 33 -1.56 -3.97 16.71
C THR A 33 -2.40 -5.15 16.21
N TYR A 34 -3.67 -4.90 15.86
CA TYR A 34 -4.62 -5.87 15.28
C TYR A 34 -4.77 -5.63 13.78
N PRO A 35 -3.80 -6.07 12.96
CA PRO A 35 -3.73 -5.72 11.55
C PRO A 35 -4.94 -6.18 10.75
N THR A 36 -5.59 -7.30 11.09
CA THR A 36 -6.77 -7.75 10.33
C THR A 36 -7.93 -6.78 10.47
N LEU A 37 -8.18 -6.30 11.69
CA LEU A 37 -9.22 -5.33 11.99
C LEU A 37 -8.86 -3.94 11.44
N PHE A 38 -7.63 -3.48 11.65
CA PHE A 38 -7.22 -2.16 11.20
C PHE A 38 -7.23 -2.05 9.67
N GLN A 39 -6.63 -3.02 8.97
CA GLN A 39 -6.63 -3.03 7.51
C GLN A 39 -8.03 -3.34 6.94
N GLY A 40 -8.82 -4.16 7.63
CA GLY A 40 -10.21 -4.43 7.27
C GLY A 40 -11.04 -3.14 7.29
N TRP A 41 -10.90 -2.32 8.34
CA TRP A 41 -11.52 -1.01 8.43
C TRP A 41 -11.07 -0.05 7.33
N GLN A 42 -9.77 0.07 7.09
CA GLN A 42 -9.25 0.97 6.05
C GLN A 42 -9.71 0.58 4.65
N THR A 43 -9.73 -0.72 4.34
CA THR A 43 -10.21 -1.23 3.05
C THR A 43 -11.72 -1.14 2.91
N PHE A 44 -12.48 -1.27 4.00
CA PHE A 44 -13.92 -1.00 4.02
C PHE A 44 -14.24 0.46 3.70
N ILE A 45 -13.63 1.41 4.42
CA ILE A 45 -13.83 2.85 4.17
C ILE A 45 -13.36 3.23 2.77
N GLY A 46 -12.19 2.74 2.34
CA GLY A 46 -11.69 2.97 0.98
C GLY A 46 -12.63 2.44 -0.10
N GLY A 47 -13.16 1.22 0.08
CA GLY A 47 -14.13 0.60 -0.82
C GLY A 47 -15.46 1.34 -0.87
N LEU A 48 -15.97 1.76 0.29
CA LEU A 48 -17.20 2.55 0.40
C LEU A 48 -17.07 3.90 -0.30
N LEU A 49 -16.01 4.66 0.00
CA LEU A 49 -15.76 5.96 -0.62
C LEU A 49 -15.54 5.85 -2.13
N LEU A 50 -14.87 4.79 -2.58
CA LEU A 50 -14.69 4.54 -4.00
C LEU A 50 -16.01 4.17 -4.70
N HIS A 51 -16.86 3.37 -4.04
CA HIS A 51 -18.20 3.05 -4.55
C HIS A 51 -19.09 4.30 -4.63
N VAL A 52 -19.09 5.15 -3.60
CA VAL A 52 -19.81 6.42 -3.60
C VAL A 52 -19.28 7.33 -4.70
N SER A 53 -17.96 7.44 -4.86
CA SER A 53 -17.34 8.22 -5.93
C SER A 53 -17.76 7.74 -7.32
N TRP A 54 -17.95 6.44 -7.50
CA TRP A 54 -18.48 5.88 -8.74
C TRP A 54 -19.94 6.27 -8.97
N LYS A 55 -20.80 6.16 -7.93
CA LYS A 55 -22.20 6.60 -8.02
C LYS A 55 -22.35 8.10 -8.29
N LEU A 56 -21.41 8.91 -7.82
CA LEU A 56 -21.35 10.35 -8.10
C LEU A 56 -20.72 10.68 -9.46
N GLY A 57 -20.24 9.70 -10.22
CA GLY A 57 -19.59 9.91 -11.51
C GLY A 57 -18.19 10.52 -11.43
N TRP A 58 -17.54 10.52 -10.26
CA TRP A 58 -16.18 11.05 -10.09
C TRP A 58 -15.09 10.09 -10.56
N VAL A 59 -15.41 8.79 -10.57
CA VAL A 59 -14.57 7.72 -11.10
C VAL A 59 -15.40 6.77 -11.94
N GLU A 60 -14.79 6.19 -12.96
CA GLU A 60 -15.39 5.14 -13.78
C GLU A 60 -14.95 3.79 -13.23
N ILE A 61 -15.93 2.97 -12.81
CA ILE A 61 -15.72 1.55 -12.49
C ILE A 61 -16.42 0.76 -13.59
N ASN A 62 -15.65 -0.03 -14.34
CA ASN A 62 -16.16 -0.83 -15.43
C ASN A 62 -16.80 -2.11 -14.88
N SER A 63 -17.95 -2.48 -15.46
CA SER A 63 -18.56 -3.78 -15.18
C SER A 63 -17.64 -4.89 -15.68
N SER A 64 -16.87 -5.46 -14.77
CA SER A 64 -15.89 -6.48 -15.07
C SER A 64 -16.57 -7.83 -15.31
N SER A 65 -16.16 -8.56 -16.35
CA SER A 65 -16.64 -9.92 -16.54
C SER A 65 -16.26 -10.79 -15.34
N ARG A 66 -17.07 -11.81 -15.01
CA ARG A 66 -16.75 -12.75 -13.92
C ARG A 66 -15.36 -13.38 -14.10
N SER A 67 -14.95 -13.62 -15.35
CA SER A 67 -13.61 -14.12 -15.69
C SER A 67 -12.50 -13.16 -15.27
N ASN A 68 -12.66 -11.86 -15.52
CA ASN A 68 -11.68 -10.85 -15.13
C ASN A 68 -11.57 -10.75 -13.61
N VAL A 69 -12.69 -10.79 -12.90
CA VAL A 69 -12.73 -10.78 -11.43
C VAL A 69 -12.00 -11.98 -10.83
N LEU A 70 -12.28 -13.19 -11.34
CA LEU A 70 -11.63 -14.42 -10.87
C LEU A 70 -10.13 -14.46 -11.19
N THR A 71 -9.75 -13.95 -12.36
CA THR A 71 -8.33 -13.86 -12.76
C THR A 71 -7.57 -12.87 -11.87
N TRP A 72 -8.24 -11.82 -11.37
CA TRP A 72 -7.65 -10.83 -10.47
C TRP A 72 -7.54 -11.30 -9.01
N LEU A 73 -8.29 -12.33 -8.60
CA LEU A 73 -8.33 -12.81 -7.21
C LEU A 73 -6.94 -13.10 -6.61
N PRO A 74 -5.98 -13.77 -7.30
CA PRO A 74 -4.64 -13.98 -6.76
C PRO A 74 -3.88 -12.67 -6.51
N ALA A 75 -4.08 -11.63 -7.33
CA ALA A 75 -3.51 -10.31 -7.10
C ALA A 75 -4.12 -9.67 -5.84
N SER A 76 -5.43 -9.81 -5.63
CA SER A 76 -6.07 -9.32 -4.41
C SER A 76 -5.60 -10.06 -3.15
N VAL A 77 -5.32 -11.36 -3.21
CA VAL A 77 -4.70 -12.10 -2.09
C VAL A 77 -3.30 -11.56 -1.78
N LEU A 78 -2.49 -11.29 -2.80
CA LEU A 78 -1.18 -10.66 -2.61
C LEU A 78 -1.32 -9.25 -2.01
N PHE A 79 -2.31 -8.47 -2.45
CA PHE A 79 -2.62 -7.15 -1.89
C PHE A 79 -2.96 -7.22 -0.39
N VAL A 80 -3.78 -8.19 0.03
CA VAL A 80 -4.06 -8.46 1.45
C VAL A 80 -2.76 -8.74 2.22
N GLY A 81 -1.87 -9.55 1.63
CA GLY A 81 -0.54 -9.81 2.19
C GLY A 81 0.29 -8.52 2.36
N ILE A 82 0.28 -7.63 1.36
CA ILE A 82 0.99 -6.33 1.41
C ILE A 82 0.48 -5.48 2.57
N ILE A 83 -0.84 -5.27 2.68
CA ILE A 83 -1.41 -4.37 3.70
C ILE A 83 -1.28 -4.97 5.10
N TYR A 84 -1.44 -6.29 5.25
CA TYR A 84 -1.27 -6.98 6.52
C TYR A 84 0.18 -6.92 7.02
N ALA A 85 1.12 -7.35 6.18
CA ALA A 85 2.55 -7.32 6.50
C ALA A 85 3.04 -5.87 6.67
N GLY A 86 2.51 -4.95 5.85
CA GLY A 86 2.79 -3.52 5.91
C GLY A 86 2.40 -2.91 7.25
N SER A 87 1.19 -3.20 7.73
CA SER A 87 0.72 -2.77 9.05
C SER A 87 1.61 -3.32 10.18
N ARG A 88 2.02 -4.59 10.10
CA ARG A 88 2.89 -5.24 11.10
C ARG A 88 4.33 -4.74 11.06
N ALA A 89 4.84 -4.35 9.90
CA ALA A 89 6.17 -3.76 9.75
C ALA A 89 6.15 -2.29 10.22
N LEU A 90 5.14 -1.51 9.83
CA LEU A 90 5.01 -0.09 10.22
C LEU A 90 4.82 0.08 11.73
N SER A 91 4.13 -0.86 12.40
CA SER A 91 3.99 -0.82 13.86
C SER A 91 5.32 -0.95 14.60
N ARG A 92 6.32 -1.62 14.00
CA ARG A 92 7.63 -1.92 14.61
C ARG A 92 8.76 -1.01 14.13
N LEU A 93 8.73 -0.59 12.87
CA LEU A 93 9.80 0.17 12.24
C LEU A 93 9.56 1.67 12.28
N ALA A 94 10.63 2.46 12.32
CA ALA A 94 10.55 3.89 12.06
C ALA A 94 10.02 4.13 10.63
N VAL A 95 9.23 5.19 10.44
CA VAL A 95 8.61 5.51 9.15
C VAL A 95 9.66 5.60 8.02
N PRO A 96 10.81 6.28 8.18
CA PRO A 96 11.83 6.32 7.11
C PRO A 96 12.35 4.93 6.71
N VAL A 97 12.58 4.04 7.68
CA VAL A 97 13.01 2.66 7.45
C VAL A 97 11.93 1.85 6.74
N PHE A 98 10.67 2.04 7.09
CA PHE A 98 9.56 1.39 6.40
C PHE A 98 9.44 1.84 4.93
N LEU A 99 9.65 3.13 4.66
CA LEU A 99 9.57 3.69 3.31
C LEU A 99 10.69 3.21 2.39
N THR A 100 11.91 3.05 2.90
CA THR A 100 13.02 2.46 2.14
C THR A 100 12.78 1.00 1.78
N LEU A 101 12.09 0.23 2.62
CA LEU A 101 11.72 -1.16 2.32
C LEU A 101 10.71 -1.28 1.16
N HIS A 102 9.75 -0.37 1.07
CA HIS A 102 8.83 -0.32 -0.07
C HIS A 102 9.54 -0.05 -1.41
N ASN A 103 10.74 0.52 -1.37
CA ASN A 103 11.57 0.72 -2.56
C ASN A 103 12.28 -0.58 -3.01
N VAL A 104 12.51 -1.54 -2.11
CA VAL A 104 13.07 -2.87 -2.45
C VAL A 104 12.13 -3.63 -3.41
N ALA A 105 10.82 -3.41 -3.34
CA ALA A 105 9.88 -4.00 -4.29
C ALA A 105 10.16 -3.57 -5.75
N GLU A 106 10.65 -2.34 -5.97
CA GLU A 106 11.05 -1.89 -7.33
C GLU A 106 12.29 -2.63 -7.81
N VAL A 107 13.22 -2.96 -6.92
CA VAL A 107 14.42 -3.74 -7.21
C VAL A 107 14.04 -5.15 -7.68
N ILE A 108 13.11 -5.80 -6.98
CA ILE A 108 12.63 -7.15 -7.34
C ILE A 108 12.07 -7.15 -8.76
N ILE A 109 11.33 -6.11 -9.13
CA ILE A 109 10.73 -6.00 -10.48
C ILE A 109 11.80 -5.71 -11.53
N CYS A 110 12.77 -4.84 -11.24
CA CYS A 110 13.89 -4.58 -12.14
C CYS A 110 14.69 -5.87 -12.38
N GLY A 111 14.96 -6.64 -11.33
CA GLY A 111 15.59 -7.95 -11.41
C GLY A 111 14.77 -8.92 -12.26
N TYR A 112 13.46 -9.00 -12.02
CA TYR A 112 12.56 -9.83 -12.81
C TYR A 112 12.58 -9.48 -14.31
N GLN A 113 12.48 -8.18 -14.65
CA GLN A 113 12.51 -7.71 -16.03
C GLN A 113 13.84 -8.03 -16.73
N LYS A 114 14.95 -7.86 -16.01
CA LYS A 114 16.29 -8.17 -16.52
C LYS A 114 16.49 -9.67 -16.74
N CYS A 115 16.10 -10.50 -15.77
CA CYS A 115 16.33 -11.94 -15.81
C CYS A 115 15.37 -12.69 -16.74
N PHE A 116 14.10 -12.30 -16.78
CA PHE A 116 13.06 -13.07 -17.47
C PHE A 116 12.51 -12.41 -18.74
N ARG A 117 12.54 -11.08 -18.85
CA ARG A 117 11.98 -10.35 -20.01
C ARG A 117 13.05 -9.80 -20.96
N LYS A 118 14.34 -9.82 -20.58
CA LYS A 118 15.46 -9.21 -21.33
C LYS A 118 15.21 -7.73 -21.70
N GLU A 119 14.28 -7.06 -21.01
CA GLU A 119 13.99 -5.63 -21.17
C GLU A 119 14.96 -4.84 -20.28
N VAL A 120 15.64 -3.84 -20.84
CA VAL A 120 16.58 -2.98 -20.10
C VAL A 120 16.06 -1.54 -20.11
N ASN A 121 15.76 -1.01 -18.92
CA ASN A 121 15.50 0.42 -18.72
C ASN A 121 16.58 1.00 -17.80
N ASP A 122 17.52 1.76 -18.34
CA ASP A 122 18.71 2.21 -17.61
C ASP A 122 18.40 3.19 -16.47
N HIS A 123 17.36 4.02 -16.58
CA HIS A 123 16.93 4.89 -15.48
C HIS A 123 16.39 4.11 -14.27
N ALA A 124 15.70 3.00 -14.51
CA ALA A 124 15.17 2.14 -13.44
C ALA A 124 16.29 1.40 -12.70
N LYS A 125 17.40 1.08 -13.38
CA LYS A 125 18.58 0.43 -12.77
C LYS A 125 19.33 1.33 -11.80
N CYS A 126 19.62 2.58 -12.18
CA CYS A 126 20.30 3.53 -11.28
C CYS A 126 19.48 3.80 -10.02
N TYR A 127 18.16 3.94 -10.19
CA TYR A 127 17.22 4.10 -9.07
C TYR A 127 17.21 2.86 -8.16
N ALA A 128 17.08 1.66 -8.73
CA ALA A 128 17.09 0.40 -7.97
C ALA A 128 18.42 0.16 -7.23
N LEU A 129 19.57 0.52 -7.83
CA LEU A 129 20.89 0.41 -7.19
C LEU A 129 21.05 1.36 -6.00
N PHE A 130 20.58 2.61 -6.12
CA PHE A 130 20.62 3.57 -5.03
C PHE A 130 19.74 3.14 -3.84
N LEU A 131 18.58 2.55 -4.15
CA LEU A 131 17.65 2.00 -3.16
C LEU A 131 18.17 0.72 -2.49
N LEU A 132 18.84 -0.15 -3.25
CA LEU A 132 19.57 -1.30 -2.73
C LEU A 132 20.69 -0.87 -1.77
N ALA A 133 21.46 0.15 -2.14
CA ALA A 133 22.52 0.69 -1.30
C ALA A 133 21.94 1.27 0.01
N ALA A 134 20.88 2.08 -0.08
CA ALA A 134 20.19 2.61 1.10
C ALA A 134 19.61 1.51 2.01
N ALA A 135 19.03 0.45 1.42
CA ALA A 135 18.53 -0.70 2.17
C ALA A 135 19.66 -1.54 2.79
N GLY A 136 20.80 -1.67 2.12
CA GLY A 136 22.00 -2.36 2.61
C GLY A 136 22.70 -1.62 3.76
N CYS A 137 22.49 -0.31 3.90
CA CYS A 137 23.00 0.47 5.03
C CYS A 137 22.14 0.36 6.31
N LEU A 138 20.88 -0.09 6.22
CA LEU A 138 19.97 -0.22 7.37
C LEU A 138 20.45 -1.20 8.46
N PRO A 139 20.98 -2.40 8.13
CA PRO A 139 21.45 -3.35 9.13
C PRO A 139 22.68 -2.88 9.89
N PHE A 140 23.47 -1.95 9.32
CA PHE A 140 24.66 -1.41 10.00
C PHE A 140 24.31 -0.41 11.11
N ASN A 141 23.10 0.16 11.08
CA ASN A 141 22.62 1.11 12.07
C ASN A 141 21.76 0.48 13.19
N ASP A 142 21.35 -0.79 13.04
CA ASP A 142 20.39 -1.44 13.94
C ASP A 142 20.88 -2.87 14.25
N SER A 143 21.65 -3.01 15.33
CA SER A 143 22.37 -4.23 15.70
C SER A 143 21.51 -5.36 16.29
N GLN A 144 20.18 -5.25 16.25
CA GLN A 144 19.27 -6.27 16.79
C GLN A 144 18.51 -7.01 15.69
N VAL A 145 19.08 -8.12 15.25
CA VAL A 145 18.46 -9.08 14.32
C VAL A 145 17.46 -9.96 15.07
N SER A 146 16.29 -9.41 15.45
CA SER A 146 15.20 -10.23 15.98
C SER A 146 14.29 -10.75 14.86
N PRO A 147 13.97 -12.06 14.79
CA PRO A 147 13.11 -12.64 13.76
C PRO A 147 11.75 -11.92 13.64
N GLU A 148 11.20 -11.49 14.78
CA GLU A 148 9.91 -10.80 14.87
C GLU A 148 9.86 -9.45 14.14
N ARG A 149 11.01 -8.77 13.98
CA ARG A 149 11.12 -7.50 13.25
C ARG A 149 11.34 -7.73 11.74
N HIS A 150 12.03 -8.80 11.37
CA HIS A 150 12.45 -9.07 9.99
C HIS A 150 11.38 -9.79 9.16
N THR A 151 10.61 -10.70 9.76
CA THR A 151 9.60 -11.47 9.01
C THR A 151 8.57 -10.57 8.33
N PRO A 152 7.95 -9.56 8.97
CA PRO A 152 7.00 -8.67 8.30
C PRO A 152 7.63 -7.89 7.15
N VAL A 153 8.90 -7.51 7.27
CA VAL A 153 9.66 -6.77 6.25
C VAL A 153 9.84 -7.60 5.00
N THR A 154 10.31 -8.85 5.15
CA THR A 154 10.48 -9.77 4.02
C THR A 154 9.15 -9.99 3.32
N HIS A 155 8.06 -10.20 4.07
CA HIS A 155 6.73 -10.39 3.50
C HIS A 155 6.25 -9.15 2.72
N VAL A 156 6.46 -7.93 3.24
CA VAL A 156 6.12 -6.69 2.50
C VAL A 156 6.84 -6.64 1.15
N ALA A 157 8.16 -6.89 1.14
CA ALA A 157 8.95 -6.84 -0.08
C ALA A 157 8.51 -7.92 -1.09
N SER A 158 8.36 -9.17 -0.63
CA SER A 158 7.97 -10.31 -1.45
C SER A 158 6.56 -10.16 -2.02
N PHE A 159 5.55 -9.82 -1.21
CA PHE A 159 4.18 -9.62 -1.69
C PHE A 159 4.07 -8.42 -2.63
N SER A 160 4.77 -7.32 -2.34
CA SER A 160 4.77 -6.13 -3.21
C SER A 160 5.40 -6.42 -4.57
N GLY A 161 6.51 -7.17 -4.60
CA GLY A 161 7.15 -7.61 -5.83
C GLY A 161 6.26 -8.55 -6.64
N ALA A 162 5.74 -9.61 -6.00
CA ALA A 162 4.84 -10.57 -6.64
C ALA A 162 3.56 -9.91 -7.17
N TYR A 163 2.95 -9.01 -6.40
CA TYR A 163 1.75 -8.27 -6.81
C TYR A 163 2.02 -7.46 -8.08
N LYS A 164 3.12 -6.71 -8.15
CA LYS A 164 3.44 -5.89 -9.32
C LYS A 164 3.83 -6.73 -10.54
N ILE A 165 4.49 -7.88 -10.34
CA ILE A 165 4.76 -8.85 -11.41
C ILE A 165 3.43 -9.38 -11.96
N LEU A 166 2.55 -9.86 -11.09
CA LEU A 166 1.24 -10.39 -11.47
C LEU A 166 0.36 -9.32 -12.12
N GLN A 167 0.35 -8.11 -11.56
CA GLN A 167 -0.33 -6.95 -12.14
C GLN A 167 0.19 -6.67 -13.56
N LYS A 168 1.50 -6.72 -13.83
CA LYS A 168 2.05 -6.51 -15.18
C LYS A 168 1.70 -7.67 -16.13
N PHE A 169 1.68 -8.91 -15.64
CA PHE A 169 1.26 -10.09 -16.41
C PHE A 169 -0.21 -10.08 -16.77
N GLN A 170 -1.05 -9.60 -15.84
CA GLN A 170 -2.49 -9.53 -15.98
C GLN A 170 -2.95 -8.18 -16.54
N LYS A 171 -2.07 -7.17 -16.67
CA LYS A 171 -2.40 -5.87 -17.30
C LYS A 171 -2.91 -5.92 -18.74
N PRO A 172 -2.68 -6.99 -19.54
CA PRO A 172 -3.41 -7.19 -20.80
C PRO A 172 -4.93 -7.41 -20.59
N SER A 173 -5.40 -7.63 -19.36
CA SER A 173 -6.81 -7.71 -19.01
C SER A 173 -7.44 -6.31 -18.93
N ALA A 174 -8.71 -6.21 -19.32
CA ALA A 174 -9.48 -4.97 -19.46
C ALA A 174 -9.74 -4.16 -18.16
N LEU A 175 -9.01 -4.41 -17.07
CA LEU A 175 -9.22 -3.78 -15.76
C LEU A 175 -8.38 -2.51 -15.63
N SER A 176 -9.04 -1.37 -15.40
CA SER A 176 -8.38 -0.11 -15.08
C SER A 176 -7.70 -0.14 -13.71
N ASP A 177 -6.78 0.80 -13.44
CA ASP A 177 -6.15 0.95 -12.11
C ASP A 177 -7.21 1.13 -10.99
N ILE A 178 -8.34 1.77 -11.29
CA ILE A 178 -9.47 1.95 -10.37
C ILE A 178 -10.23 0.64 -10.15
N ASP A 179 -10.51 -0.12 -11.22
CA ASP A 179 -11.20 -1.42 -11.12
C ASP A 179 -10.39 -2.40 -10.26
N GLN A 180 -9.08 -2.46 -10.49
CA GLN A 180 -8.14 -3.29 -9.72
C GLN A 180 -8.17 -2.93 -8.24
N GLN A 181 -8.14 -1.63 -7.91
CA GLN A 181 -8.16 -1.16 -6.54
C GLN A 181 -9.51 -1.41 -5.85
N TYR A 182 -10.62 -1.28 -6.58
CA TYR A 182 -11.95 -1.58 -6.08
C TYR A 182 -12.11 -3.07 -5.73
N LEU A 183 -11.66 -3.96 -6.62
CA LEU A 183 -11.64 -5.40 -6.37
C LEU A 183 -10.74 -5.74 -5.18
N ASN A 184 -9.55 -5.14 -5.10
CA ASN A 184 -8.65 -5.31 -3.96
C ASN A 184 -9.32 -4.94 -2.64
N TYR A 185 -10.06 -3.83 -2.57
CA TYR A 185 -10.80 -3.45 -1.36
C TYR A 185 -11.90 -4.44 -0.99
N ILE A 186 -12.74 -4.86 -1.95
CA ILE A 186 -13.81 -5.83 -1.70
C ILE A 186 -13.25 -7.15 -1.17
N PHE A 187 -12.27 -7.73 -1.88
CA PHE A 187 -11.67 -8.98 -1.47
C PHE A 187 -10.91 -8.83 -0.14
N SER A 188 -10.28 -7.69 0.13
CA SER A 188 -9.59 -7.46 1.40
C SER A 188 -10.55 -7.48 2.58
N VAL A 189 -11.70 -6.82 2.48
CA VAL A 189 -12.70 -6.83 3.56
C VAL A 189 -13.11 -8.26 3.90
N VAL A 190 -13.39 -9.09 2.89
CA VAL A 190 -13.80 -10.48 3.07
C VAL A 190 -12.66 -11.31 3.65
N LEU A 191 -11.48 -11.28 3.04
CA LEU A 191 -10.33 -12.10 3.45
C LEU A 191 -9.82 -11.72 4.84
N LEU A 192 -9.78 -10.43 5.18
CA LEU A 192 -9.35 -9.96 6.50
C LEU A 192 -10.38 -10.27 7.57
N ALA A 193 -11.69 -10.21 7.26
CA ALA A 193 -12.73 -10.65 8.18
C ALA A 193 -12.57 -12.14 8.52
N PHE A 194 -12.37 -13.01 7.52
CA PHE A 194 -12.10 -14.43 7.77
C PHE A 194 -10.79 -14.67 8.51
N ALA A 195 -9.74 -13.89 8.21
CA ALA A 195 -8.45 -14.00 8.88
C ALA A 195 -8.49 -13.53 10.35
N SER A 196 -9.43 -12.65 10.72
CA SER A 196 -9.50 -12.06 12.07
C SER A 196 -9.76 -13.09 13.18
N HIS A 197 -10.44 -14.20 12.87
CA HIS A 197 -10.69 -15.28 13.81
C HIS A 197 -9.42 -16.11 14.11
N PRO A 198 -8.74 -16.73 13.13
CA PRO A 198 -7.52 -17.51 13.38
C PRO A 198 -6.32 -16.65 13.83
N THR A 199 -6.27 -15.35 13.52
CA THR A 199 -5.23 -14.47 14.07
C THR A 199 -5.47 -14.07 15.52
N GLY A 200 -6.68 -14.31 16.06
CA GLY A 200 -7.08 -13.92 17.41
C GLY A 200 -7.45 -12.44 17.56
N ASP A 201 -7.28 -11.63 16.51
CA ASP A 201 -7.53 -10.18 16.54
C ASP A 201 -8.98 -9.85 16.97
N LEU A 202 -9.95 -10.65 16.53
CA LEU A 202 -11.37 -10.43 16.82
C LEU A 202 -11.70 -10.50 18.32
N PHE A 203 -11.03 -11.39 19.06
CA PHE A 203 -11.25 -11.55 20.50
C PHE A 203 -10.33 -10.62 21.29
N SER A 204 -9.06 -10.52 20.89
CA SER A 204 -8.08 -9.70 21.58
C SER A 204 -8.35 -8.20 21.51
N VAL A 205 -9.16 -7.72 20.56
CA VAL A 205 -9.56 -6.31 20.49
C VAL A 205 -10.49 -5.89 21.64
N LEU A 206 -11.21 -6.83 22.25
CA LEU A 206 -12.11 -6.52 23.37
C LEU A 206 -11.35 -6.05 24.62
N ASP A 207 -10.11 -6.51 24.77
CA ASP A 207 -9.20 -6.11 25.85
C ASP A 207 -8.40 -4.84 25.52
N PHE A 208 -8.65 -4.20 24.37
CA PHE A 208 -7.90 -3.04 23.94
C PHE A 208 -8.25 -1.79 24.79
N PRO A 209 -7.28 -1.19 25.51
CA PRO A 209 -7.56 -0.15 26.51
C PRO A 209 -8.10 1.15 25.93
N PHE A 210 -7.82 1.45 24.66
CA PHE A 210 -8.29 2.68 24.01
C PHE A 210 -9.53 2.47 23.12
N LEU A 211 -10.18 1.29 23.19
CA LEU A 211 -11.25 0.92 22.27
C LEU A 211 -12.39 1.93 22.23
N TYR A 212 -12.72 2.54 23.37
CA TYR A 212 -13.83 3.50 23.51
C TYR A 212 -13.37 4.97 23.50
N PHE A 213 -12.09 5.24 23.25
CA PHE A 213 -11.56 6.60 23.27
C PHE A 213 -11.80 7.30 21.93
N TYR A 214 -12.32 8.54 21.99
CA TYR A 214 -12.53 9.36 20.79
C TYR A 214 -11.25 9.54 19.95
N ARG A 215 -10.08 9.59 20.60
CA ARG A 215 -8.78 9.70 19.91
C ARG A 215 -8.50 8.49 19.03
N PHE A 216 -8.86 7.30 19.50
CA PHE A 216 -8.72 6.06 18.72
C PHE A 216 -9.67 6.07 17.52
N HIS A 217 -10.97 6.29 17.77
CA HIS A 217 -11.96 6.36 16.68
C HIS A 217 -11.64 7.43 15.65
N GLY A 218 -11.27 8.64 16.10
CA GLY A 218 -10.87 9.74 15.22
C GLY A 218 -9.65 9.39 14.37
N SER A 219 -8.66 8.71 14.95
CA SER A 219 -7.46 8.28 14.22
C SER A 219 -7.74 7.16 13.22
N CYS A 220 -8.62 6.20 13.56
CA CYS A 220 -9.08 5.16 12.64
C CYS A 220 -9.94 5.72 11.50
N CYS A 221 -10.81 6.68 11.78
CA CYS A 221 -11.56 7.39 10.75
C CYS A 221 -10.58 8.14 9.82
N ALA A 222 -9.69 8.95 10.38
CA ALA A 222 -8.68 9.69 9.63
C ALA A 222 -7.81 8.75 8.77
N SER A 223 -7.40 7.60 9.28
CA SER A 223 -6.58 6.64 8.53
C SER A 223 -7.33 6.04 7.34
N GLY A 224 -8.64 5.79 7.44
CA GLY A 224 -9.47 5.34 6.33
C GLY A 224 -9.63 6.40 5.25
N PHE A 225 -9.96 7.64 5.62
CA PHE A 225 -10.10 8.76 4.69
C PHE A 225 -8.77 9.11 3.99
N LEU A 226 -7.68 9.20 4.75
CA LEU A 226 -6.35 9.48 4.20
C LEU A 226 -5.89 8.37 3.24
N GLY A 227 -6.21 7.11 3.54
CA GLY A 227 -5.97 6.00 2.61
C GLY A 227 -6.69 6.18 1.28
N PHE A 228 -7.96 6.58 1.31
CA PHE A 228 -8.73 6.90 0.10
C PHE A 228 -8.15 8.10 -0.67
N PHE A 229 -7.83 9.21 0.01
CA PHE A 229 -7.26 10.39 -0.65
C PHE A 229 -5.88 10.13 -1.23
N LEU A 230 -5.06 9.32 -0.57
CA LEU A 230 -3.78 8.87 -1.12
C LEU A 230 -3.97 8.05 -2.40
N MET A 231 -4.91 7.10 -2.40
CA MET A 231 -5.24 6.33 -3.60
C MET A 231 -5.73 7.24 -4.73
N PHE A 232 -6.67 8.14 -4.45
CA PHE A 232 -7.25 9.03 -5.45
C PHE A 232 -6.22 10.02 -6.03
N SER A 233 -5.40 10.62 -5.16
CA SER A 233 -4.30 11.49 -5.60
C SER A 233 -3.25 10.74 -6.42
N THR A 234 -2.97 9.46 -6.11
CA THR A 234 -2.09 8.60 -6.93
C THR A 234 -2.64 8.40 -8.33
N VAL A 235 -3.94 8.13 -8.47
CA VAL A 235 -4.58 7.95 -9.79
C VAL A 235 -4.55 9.26 -10.56
N LYS A 236 -4.87 10.39 -9.92
CA LYS A 236 -4.79 11.72 -10.56
C LYS A 236 -3.36 12.06 -10.99
N LEU A 237 -2.36 11.76 -10.16
CA LEU A 237 -0.94 11.93 -10.48
C LEU A 237 -0.58 11.16 -11.75
N LYS A 238 -0.91 9.86 -11.82
CA LYS A 238 -0.69 8.98 -12.99
C LYS A 238 -1.40 9.44 -14.25
N SER A 239 -2.61 10.00 -14.12
CA SER A 239 -3.40 10.44 -15.28
C SER A 239 -2.91 11.77 -15.88
N LEU A 240 -2.29 12.64 -15.07
CA LEU A 240 -1.95 14.01 -15.48
C LEU A 240 -0.47 14.23 -15.81
N LEU A 241 0.41 13.35 -15.34
CA LEU A 241 1.86 13.49 -15.46
C LEU A 241 2.47 12.38 -16.31
N ALA A 242 3.55 12.72 -17.02
CA ALA A 242 4.36 11.72 -17.70
C ALA A 242 4.96 10.73 -16.68
N PRO A 243 5.23 9.47 -17.07
CA PRO A 243 5.72 8.43 -16.16
C PRO A 243 6.98 8.84 -15.37
N GLY A 244 7.93 9.54 -15.99
CA GLY A 244 9.13 10.04 -15.30
C GLY A 244 8.83 11.09 -14.23
N GLN A 245 7.88 11.98 -14.49
CA GLN A 245 7.45 12.99 -13.51
C GLN A 245 6.66 12.36 -12.36
N CYS A 246 5.81 11.35 -12.64
CA CYS A 246 5.17 10.55 -11.60
C CYS A 246 6.20 9.87 -10.70
N ALA A 247 7.21 9.22 -11.30
CA ALA A 247 8.26 8.54 -10.56
C ALA A 247 9.04 9.52 -9.65
N ALA A 248 9.32 10.73 -10.13
CA ALA A 248 9.97 11.77 -9.35
C ALA A 248 9.13 12.17 -8.12
N TRP A 249 7.83 12.42 -8.27
CA TRP A 249 6.96 12.74 -7.12
C TRP A 249 6.82 11.57 -6.14
N ILE A 250 6.73 10.34 -6.63
CA ILE A 250 6.72 9.14 -5.78
C ILE A 250 8.03 9.02 -5.00
N PHE A 251 9.17 9.33 -5.62
CA PHE A 251 10.45 9.34 -4.93
C PHE A 251 10.50 10.43 -3.85
N VAL A 252 10.10 11.65 -4.16
CA VAL A 252 10.05 12.77 -3.20
C VAL A 252 9.18 12.43 -1.99
N ALA A 253 8.05 11.74 -2.18
CA ALA A 253 7.20 11.33 -1.06
C ALA A 253 7.82 10.26 -0.14
N LYS A 254 8.86 9.56 -0.61
CA LYS A 254 9.49 8.42 0.08
C LYS A 254 10.86 8.73 0.69
N VAL A 255 11.44 9.89 0.36
CA VAL A 255 12.69 10.42 0.94
C VAL A 255 12.32 11.31 2.12
#